data_AF-A0A1Y1RY87-F1
#
_entry.id   AF-A0A1Y1RY87-F1
#
_cell.length_a   1.000
_cell.length_b   1.000
_cell.length_c   1.000
_cell.angle_alpha   90.00
_cell.angle_beta   90.00
_cell.angle_gamma   90.00
#
_symmetry.space_group_name_H-M   'P 1'
#
loop_
_entity.id
_entity.type
_entity.pdbx_description
1 polymer ?
#
loop_
_entity_poly.entity_id
_entity_poly.type
_entity_poly.pdbx_seq_one_letter_code
_entity_poly.pdbx_strand_id
1 'polypeptide(L)'
;MEADKEELRKYLRDLKEMKDLVARHEERPIVEYWDFVAWGALLILGTLLHARFFPDTINTALLVIWLPVLIIGGFIETMAWVYLVKRLEMPLSSRRNQRFYLASVVILIAVIFILYYLIHLKGPIPGMLLLLLAVLFAFVAQMSYLGLFIETVLTLAAGIVLTVLDVRGSAASVGVGIFAGLEFIVMGIHTRFLEKRNG
;
A
#
# COMPACT_ATOMS: atom_id res chain seq x y z
N MET A 1 32.83 41.30 14.17
CA MET A 1 31.71 40.53 14.75
C MET A 1 30.56 40.24 13.76
N GLU A 2 30.51 40.89 12.59
CA GLU A 2 29.51 40.58 11.54
C GLU A 2 29.90 39.39 10.66
N ALA A 3 31.20 39.24 10.33
CA ALA A 3 31.71 38.12 9.53
C ALA A 3 31.33 36.74 10.12
N ASP A 4 31.38 36.61 11.44
CA ASP A 4 31.07 35.38 12.19
C ASP A 4 29.57 35.00 12.08
N LYS A 5 28.68 35.99 11.99
CA LYS A 5 27.23 35.75 11.78
C LYS A 5 26.91 35.32 10.35
N GLU A 6 27.64 35.84 9.38
CA GLU A 6 27.44 35.50 7.98
C GLU A 6 27.96 34.09 7.67
N GLU A 7 29.12 33.73 8.24
CA GLU A 7 29.70 32.39 8.14
C GLU A 7 28.82 31.35 8.83
N LEU A 8 28.28 31.65 10.02
CA LEU A 8 27.30 30.79 10.71
C LEU A 8 26.02 30.59 9.89
N ARG A 9 25.50 31.65 9.25
CA ARG A 9 24.31 31.55 8.38
C ARG A 9 24.56 30.67 7.15
N LYS A 10 25.75 30.78 6.57
CA LYS A 10 26.17 29.93 5.45
C LYS A 10 26.26 28.46 5.91
N TYR A 11 26.92 28.20 7.02
CA TYR A 11 27.03 26.85 7.58
C TYR A 11 25.68 26.20 7.89
N LEU A 12 24.73 26.96 8.49
CA LEU A 12 23.37 26.46 8.75
C LEU A 12 22.60 26.16 7.45
N ARG A 13 22.83 26.95 6.39
CA ARG A 13 22.22 26.71 5.08
C ARG A 13 22.78 25.44 4.46
N ASP A 14 24.10 25.26 4.49
CA ASP A 14 24.78 24.08 3.96
C ASP A 14 24.34 22.82 4.72
N LEU A 15 24.22 22.89 6.06
CA LEU A 15 23.67 21.81 6.88
C LEU A 15 22.23 21.45 6.50
N LYS A 16 21.39 22.46 6.26
CA LYS A 16 20.02 22.24 5.82
C LYS A 16 19.99 21.58 4.44
N GLU A 17 20.81 22.05 3.51
CA GLU A 17 20.89 21.50 2.16
C GLU A 17 21.41 20.06 2.15
N MET A 18 22.46 19.77 2.94
CA MET A 18 22.96 18.40 3.14
C MET A 18 21.89 17.49 3.74
N LYS A 19 21.16 17.97 4.76
CA LYS A 19 20.06 17.21 5.35
C LYS A 19 18.94 16.94 4.33
N ASP A 20 18.57 17.95 3.54
CA ASP A 20 17.54 17.83 2.51
C ASP A 20 17.98 16.90 1.35
N LEU A 21 19.28 16.84 1.05
CA LEU A 21 19.85 15.90 0.08
C LEU A 21 19.82 14.46 0.60
N VAL A 22 20.23 14.25 1.86
CA VAL A 22 20.20 12.92 2.49
C VAL A 22 18.75 12.41 2.58
N ALA A 23 17.81 13.24 3.04
CA ALA A 23 16.40 12.87 3.13
C ALA A 23 15.82 12.47 1.76
N ARG A 24 16.13 13.22 0.69
CA ARG A 24 15.72 12.87 -0.68
C ARG A 24 16.33 11.57 -1.18
N HIS A 25 17.52 11.21 -0.71
CA HIS A 25 18.19 9.99 -1.12
C HIS A 25 17.76 8.74 -0.34
N GLU A 26 17.21 8.93 0.87
CA GLU A 26 16.59 7.88 1.69
C GLU A 26 15.23 7.45 1.14
N GLU A 27 14.44 8.40 0.61
CA GLU A 27 13.15 8.13 -0.02
C GLU A 27 13.31 7.60 -1.45
N ARG A 28 13.38 6.28 -1.59
CA ARG A 28 13.42 5.61 -2.91
C ARG A 28 12.09 4.92 -3.20
N PRO A 29 11.61 4.98 -4.45
CA PRO A 29 10.44 4.20 -4.83
C PRO A 29 10.81 2.72 -4.74
N ILE A 30 10.08 1.99 -3.89
CA ILE A 30 10.21 0.52 -3.80
C ILE A 30 9.10 -0.17 -4.61
N VAL A 31 8.08 0.58 -5.03
CA VAL A 31 6.98 0.08 -5.85
C VAL A 31 6.75 1.08 -6.97
N GLU A 32 6.61 0.57 -8.19
CA GLU A 32 6.33 1.40 -9.35
C GLU A 32 4.88 1.88 -9.31
N TYR A 33 4.65 3.15 -9.65
CA TYR A 33 3.32 3.77 -9.54
C TYR A 33 2.20 3.02 -10.29
N TRP A 34 2.54 2.38 -11.42
CA TRP A 34 1.58 1.66 -12.25
C TRP A 34 1.08 0.36 -11.60
N ASP A 35 1.85 -0.22 -10.68
CA ASP A 35 1.47 -1.42 -9.94
C ASP A 35 0.28 -1.11 -9.02
N PHE A 36 0.33 0.03 -8.32
CA PHE A 36 -0.80 0.50 -7.52
C PHE A 36 -2.06 0.77 -8.36
N VAL A 37 -1.90 1.38 -9.54
CA VAL A 37 -3.03 1.63 -10.45
C VAL A 37 -3.64 0.32 -10.94
N ALA A 38 -2.80 -0.68 -11.25
CA ALA A 38 -3.26 -2.01 -11.66
C ALA A 38 -4.02 -2.72 -10.53
N TRP A 39 -3.49 -2.72 -9.31
CA TRP A 39 -4.18 -3.24 -8.13
C TRP A 39 -5.51 -2.53 -7.86
N GLY A 40 -5.53 -1.20 -7.97
CA GLY A 40 -6.76 -0.43 -7.80
C GLY A 40 -7.85 -0.80 -8.82
N ALA A 41 -7.47 -0.94 -10.09
CA ALA A 41 -8.38 -1.39 -11.14
C ALA A 41 -8.88 -2.82 -10.90
N LEU A 42 -7.98 -3.74 -10.51
CA LEU A 42 -8.33 -5.13 -10.19
C LEU A 42 -9.29 -5.24 -9.01
N LEU A 43 -9.08 -4.45 -7.94
CA LEU A 43 -9.94 -4.42 -6.77
C LEU A 43 -11.35 -3.90 -7.11
N ILE A 44 -11.44 -2.80 -7.87
CA ILE A 44 -12.73 -2.26 -8.31
C ILE A 44 -13.46 -3.30 -9.18
N LEU A 45 -12.78 -3.86 -10.18
CA LEU A 45 -13.37 -4.86 -11.07
C LEU A 45 -13.80 -6.12 -10.31
N GLY A 46 -12.94 -6.67 -9.46
CA GLY A 46 -13.25 -7.83 -8.63
C GLY A 46 -14.45 -7.58 -7.72
N THR A 47 -14.53 -6.40 -7.11
CA THR A 47 -15.66 -5.98 -6.27
C THR A 47 -16.96 -5.90 -7.07
N LEU A 48 -16.94 -5.25 -8.24
CA LEU A 48 -18.12 -5.10 -9.09
C LEU A 48 -18.60 -6.44 -9.65
N LEU A 49 -17.68 -7.31 -10.07
CA LEU A 49 -18.00 -8.67 -10.53
C LEU A 49 -18.60 -9.50 -9.39
N HIS A 50 -18.03 -9.42 -8.19
CA HIS A 50 -18.56 -10.10 -7.01
C HIS A 50 -19.98 -9.64 -6.71
N ALA A 51 -20.20 -8.33 -6.64
CA ALA A 51 -21.52 -7.75 -6.39
C ALA A 51 -22.56 -8.17 -7.45
N ARG A 52 -22.13 -8.29 -8.72
CA ARG A 52 -23.03 -8.60 -9.83
C ARG A 52 -23.42 -10.07 -9.91
N PHE A 53 -22.46 -10.97 -9.70
CA PHE A 53 -22.62 -12.40 -9.99
C PHE A 53 -22.80 -13.27 -8.74
N PHE A 54 -22.30 -12.84 -7.58
CA PHE A 54 -22.30 -13.65 -6.35
C PHE A 54 -22.60 -12.82 -5.08
N PRO A 55 -23.71 -12.05 -5.03
CA PRO A 55 -23.99 -11.13 -3.91
C PRO A 55 -24.08 -11.81 -2.54
N ASP A 56 -24.55 -13.06 -2.49
CA ASP A 56 -24.83 -13.78 -1.23
C ASP A 56 -23.85 -14.93 -0.94
N THR A 57 -22.90 -15.23 -1.84
CA THR A 57 -22.04 -16.42 -1.75
C THR A 57 -20.55 -16.07 -1.76
N ILE A 58 -20.04 -15.68 -0.58
CA ILE A 58 -18.64 -15.30 -0.38
C ILE A 58 -17.68 -16.42 -0.79
N ASN A 59 -17.96 -17.68 -0.44
CA ASN A 59 -17.06 -18.80 -0.75
C ASN A 59 -16.89 -19.01 -2.26
N THR A 60 -17.99 -18.94 -3.02
CA THR A 60 -17.97 -19.08 -4.48
C THR A 60 -17.29 -17.88 -5.12
N ALA A 61 -17.62 -16.67 -4.68
CA ALA A 61 -16.98 -15.44 -5.16
C ALA A 61 -15.46 -15.45 -4.89
N LEU A 62 -15.04 -15.98 -3.74
CA LEU A 62 -13.63 -16.07 -3.36
C LEU A 62 -12.83 -16.92 -4.35
N LEU A 63 -13.36 -18.08 -4.72
CA LEU A 63 -12.67 -18.99 -5.65
C LEU A 63 -12.80 -18.56 -7.12
N VAL A 64 -13.94 -18.02 -7.53
CA VAL A 64 -14.23 -17.73 -8.94
C VAL A 64 -13.74 -16.34 -9.35
N ILE A 65 -13.74 -15.37 -8.44
CA ILE A 65 -13.38 -13.97 -8.75
C ILE A 65 -12.09 -13.59 -8.04
N TRP A 66 -12.07 -13.70 -6.71
CA TRP A 66 -10.94 -13.16 -5.94
C TRP A 66 -9.65 -13.95 -6.14
N LEU A 67 -9.71 -15.27 -6.25
CA LEU A 67 -8.53 -16.09 -6.50
C LEU A 67 -7.87 -15.74 -7.85
N PRO A 68 -8.58 -15.68 -8.99
CA PRO A 68 -8.01 -15.16 -10.24
C PRO A 68 -7.48 -13.73 -10.13
N VAL A 69 -8.20 -12.83 -9.47
CA VAL A 69 -7.75 -11.44 -9.24
C VAL A 69 -6.43 -11.41 -8.49
N LEU A 70 -6.27 -12.22 -7.44
CA LEU A 70 -5.03 -12.33 -6.66
C LEU A 70 -3.90 -12.94 -7.48
N ILE A 71 -4.17 -13.94 -8.33
CA ILE A 71 -3.16 -14.53 -9.21
C ILE A 71 -2.66 -13.50 -10.23
N ILE A 72 -3.57 -12.77 -10.87
CA ILE A 72 -3.22 -11.72 -11.84
C ILE A 72 -2.46 -10.59 -11.13
N GLY A 73 -2.97 -10.10 -10.00
CA GLY A 73 -2.31 -9.07 -9.20
C GLY A 73 -0.92 -9.49 -8.73
N GLY A 74 -0.75 -10.71 -8.24
CA GLY A 74 0.55 -11.24 -7.83
C GLY A 74 1.54 -11.36 -9.00
N PHE A 75 1.06 -11.67 -10.21
CA PHE A 75 1.90 -11.66 -11.42
C PHE A 75 2.35 -10.23 -11.78
N ILE A 76 1.44 -9.27 -11.74
CA ILE A 76 1.72 -7.83 -11.99
C ILE A 76 2.76 -7.32 -10.97
N GLU A 77 2.55 -7.58 -9.69
CA GLU A 77 3.47 -7.19 -8.61
C GLU A 77 4.85 -7.83 -8.78
N THR A 78 4.90 -9.12 -9.17
CA THR A 78 6.17 -9.81 -9.47
C THR A 78 6.91 -9.13 -10.62
N MET A 79 6.19 -8.73 -11.68
CA MET A 79 6.80 -8.00 -12.81
C MET A 79 7.28 -6.61 -12.39
N ALA A 80 6.51 -5.89 -11.58
CA ALA A 80 6.90 -4.59 -11.03
C ALA A 80 8.19 -4.70 -10.20
N TRP A 81 8.27 -5.74 -9.37
CA TRP A 81 9.45 -6.01 -8.56
C TRP A 81 10.67 -6.40 -9.40
N VAL A 82 10.53 -7.25 -10.40
CA VAL A 82 11.63 -7.60 -11.33
C VAL A 82 12.14 -6.37 -12.07
N TYR A 83 11.22 -5.51 -12.52
CA TYR A 83 11.58 -4.25 -13.18
C TYR A 83 12.35 -3.31 -12.24
N LEU A 84 11.89 -3.17 -11.00
CA LEU A 84 12.54 -2.38 -9.97
C LEU A 84 13.96 -2.88 -9.66
N VAL A 85 14.13 -4.19 -9.47
CA VAL A 85 15.44 -4.81 -9.18
C VAL A 85 16.43 -4.52 -10.32
N LYS A 86 15.97 -4.62 -11.58
CA LYS A 86 16.79 -4.27 -12.75
C LYS A 86 17.15 -2.79 -12.79
N ARG A 87 16.18 -1.91 -12.50
CA ARG A 87 16.36 -0.44 -12.55
C ARG A 87 17.29 0.08 -11.47
N LEU A 88 17.25 -0.50 -10.28
CA LEU A 88 18.00 -0.02 -9.11
C LEU A 88 19.30 -0.79 -8.85
N GLU A 89 19.65 -1.74 -9.73
CA GLU A 89 20.82 -2.62 -9.59
C GLU A 89 20.94 -3.23 -8.19
N MET A 90 19.80 -3.49 -7.55
CA MET A 90 19.78 -3.88 -6.14
C MET A 90 20.36 -5.29 -5.98
N PRO A 91 21.42 -5.47 -5.18
CA PRO A 91 21.91 -6.81 -4.88
C PRO A 91 20.85 -7.55 -4.05
N LEU A 92 20.18 -8.52 -4.67
CA LEU A 92 19.17 -9.38 -4.01
C LEU A 92 19.71 -10.04 -2.74
N SER A 93 21.03 -10.29 -2.69
CA SER A 93 21.72 -10.91 -1.56
C SER A 93 22.07 -9.94 -0.42
N SER A 94 21.72 -8.66 -0.49
CA SER A 94 21.94 -7.73 0.63
C SER A 94 21.11 -8.17 1.84
N ARG A 95 21.73 -8.19 3.03
CA ARG A 95 21.04 -8.53 4.29
C ARG A 95 19.80 -7.67 4.53
N ARG A 96 19.80 -6.40 4.10
CA ARG A 96 18.65 -5.50 4.20
C ARG A 96 17.48 -6.01 3.34
N ASN A 97 17.76 -6.40 2.10
CA ASN A 97 16.77 -6.89 1.15
C ASN A 97 16.21 -8.25 1.60
N GLN A 98 17.06 -9.15 2.09
CA GLN A 98 16.62 -10.43 2.67
C GLN A 98 15.68 -10.26 3.86
N ARG A 99 15.98 -9.34 4.79
CA ARG A 99 15.09 -9.01 5.91
C ARG A 99 13.74 -8.49 5.42
N PHE A 100 13.76 -7.64 4.40
CA PHE A 100 12.53 -7.15 3.78
C PHE A 100 11.70 -8.29 3.16
N TYR A 101 12.31 -9.18 2.36
CA TYR A 101 11.58 -10.31 1.77
C TYR A 101 10.99 -11.23 2.83
N LEU A 102 11.74 -11.53 3.89
CA LEU A 102 11.24 -12.33 5.01
C LEU A 102 10.08 -11.63 5.72
N ALA A 103 10.16 -10.31 5.94
CA ALA A 103 9.06 -9.54 6.53
C ALA A 103 7.81 -9.55 5.64
N SER A 104 7.95 -9.35 4.33
CA SER A 104 6.83 -9.43 3.38
C SER A 104 6.18 -10.80 3.38
N VAL A 105 6.97 -11.88 3.41
CA VAL A 105 6.43 -13.26 3.49
C VAL A 105 5.67 -13.48 4.80
N VAL A 106 6.20 -13.01 5.94
CA VAL A 106 5.51 -13.13 7.24
C VAL A 106 4.20 -12.35 7.24
N ILE A 107 4.20 -11.12 6.74
CA ILE A 107 2.99 -10.30 6.63
C ILE A 107 1.97 -10.97 5.71
N LEU A 108 2.41 -11.50 4.56
CA LEU A 108 1.52 -12.21 3.64
C LEU A 108 0.86 -13.43 4.30
N ILE A 109 1.64 -14.26 5.01
CA ILE A 109 1.11 -15.41 5.75
C ILE A 109 0.10 -14.94 6.81
N ALA A 110 0.42 -13.89 7.57
CA ALA A 110 -0.48 -13.35 8.58
C ALA A 110 -1.78 -12.82 7.97
N VAL A 111 -1.71 -12.08 6.86
CA VAL A 111 -2.89 -11.55 6.16
C VAL A 111 -3.76 -12.68 5.63
N ILE A 112 -3.18 -13.71 4.99
CA ILE A 112 -3.93 -14.89 4.53
C ILE A 112 -4.66 -15.56 5.70
N PHE A 113 -3.98 -15.72 6.84
CA PHE A 113 -4.58 -16.34 8.01
C PHE A 113 -5.71 -15.49 8.59
N ILE A 114 -5.54 -14.17 8.70
CA ILE A 114 -6.60 -13.28 9.20
C ILE A 114 -7.80 -13.29 8.24
N LEU A 115 -7.57 -13.26 6.92
CA LEU A 115 -8.64 -13.37 5.92
C LEU A 115 -9.39 -14.70 6.03
N TYR A 116 -8.66 -15.81 6.23
CA TYR A 116 -9.28 -17.12 6.47
C TYR A 116 -10.20 -17.11 7.70
N TYR A 117 -9.74 -16.54 8.82
CA TYR A 117 -10.57 -16.42 10.03
C TYR A 117 -11.75 -15.47 9.85
N LEU A 118 -11.56 -14.37 9.11
CA LEU A 118 -12.62 -13.40 8.80
C LEU A 118 -13.81 -14.03 8.07
N ILE A 119 -13.56 -15.00 7.20
CA ILE A 119 -14.64 -15.72 6.50
C ILE A 119 -15.50 -16.55 7.46
N HIS A 120 -14.92 -17.01 8.58
CA HIS A 120 -15.59 -17.88 9.56
C HIS A 120 -16.18 -17.11 10.74
N LEU A 121 -15.77 -15.87 10.96
CA LEU A 121 -16.21 -15.04 12.08
C LEU A 121 -17.42 -14.18 11.69
N LYS A 122 -18.42 -14.13 12.58
CA LYS A 122 -19.50 -13.14 12.50
C LYS A 122 -18.98 -11.83 13.10
N GLY A 123 -18.76 -10.83 12.26
CA GLY A 123 -18.26 -9.52 12.69
C GLY A 123 -18.36 -8.46 11.60
N PRO A 124 -17.85 -7.24 11.85
CA PRO A 124 -17.83 -6.14 10.87
C PRO A 124 -16.77 -6.38 9.79
N ILE A 125 -17.00 -7.35 8.91
CA ILE A 125 -16.10 -7.76 7.84
C ILE A 125 -15.59 -6.57 7.00
N PRO A 126 -16.45 -5.62 6.54
CA PRO A 126 -15.98 -4.51 5.71
C PRO A 126 -14.96 -3.62 6.42
N GLY A 127 -15.17 -3.33 7.71
CA GLY A 127 -14.22 -2.54 8.51
C GLY A 127 -12.90 -3.26 8.71
N MET A 128 -12.96 -4.56 9.03
CA MET A 128 -11.76 -5.39 9.21
C MET A 128 -10.93 -5.53 7.93
N LEU A 129 -11.56 -5.56 6.75
CA LEU A 129 -10.85 -5.55 5.47
C LEU A 129 -10.06 -4.25 5.26
N LEU A 130 -10.63 -3.09 5.61
CA LEU A 130 -9.88 -1.82 5.54
C LEU A 130 -8.75 -1.76 6.57
N LEU A 131 -8.95 -2.32 7.77
CA LEU A 131 -7.87 -2.39 8.77
C LEU A 131 -6.70 -3.23 8.26
N LEU A 132 -6.98 -4.38 7.63
CA LEU A 132 -5.95 -5.20 6.99
C LEU A 132 -5.24 -4.44 5.87
N LEU A 133 -6.00 -3.73 5.04
CA LEU A 133 -5.43 -2.91 3.97
C LEU A 133 -4.53 -1.80 4.53
N ALA A 134 -4.92 -1.17 5.63
CA ALA A 134 -4.10 -0.15 6.29
C ALA A 134 -2.77 -0.73 6.80
N VAL A 135 -2.73 -1.99 7.27
CA VAL A 135 -1.46 -2.65 7.64
C VAL A 135 -0.56 -2.82 6.40
N LEU A 136 -1.13 -3.21 5.26
CA LEU A 136 -0.38 -3.32 4.01
C LEU A 136 0.15 -1.96 3.53
N PHE A 137 -0.67 -0.91 3.57
CA PHE A 137 -0.24 0.45 3.23
C PHE A 137 0.82 0.98 4.19
N ALA A 138 0.71 0.71 5.48
CA ALA A 138 1.73 1.08 6.47
C ALA A 138 3.08 0.44 6.13
N PHE A 139 3.06 -0.84 5.74
CA PHE A 139 4.27 -1.55 5.33
C PHE A 139 4.90 -0.92 4.08
N VAL A 140 4.08 -0.58 3.07
CA VAL A 140 4.56 0.08 1.86
C VAL A 140 5.10 1.49 2.16
N ALA A 141 4.39 2.28 2.97
CA ALA A 141 4.79 3.63 3.34
C ALA A 141 6.10 3.65 4.16
N GLN A 142 6.28 2.69 5.09
CA GLN A 142 7.51 2.52 5.85
C GLN A 142 8.73 2.26 4.95
N MET A 143 8.49 1.65 3.79
CA MET A 143 9.53 1.20 2.89
C MET A 143 9.80 2.18 1.74
N SER A 144 8.88 3.10 1.44
CA SER A 144 8.97 4.00 0.28
C SER A 144 9.04 5.47 0.70
N TYR A 145 7.94 6.21 0.56
CA TYR A 145 7.85 7.63 0.88
C TYR A 145 7.02 7.87 2.13
N LEU A 146 7.48 8.79 2.99
CA LEU A 146 6.75 9.18 4.19
C LEU A 146 5.38 9.81 3.86
N GLY A 147 5.28 10.46 2.70
CA GLY A 147 4.02 11.04 2.21
C GLY A 147 2.86 10.03 2.10
N LEU A 148 3.15 8.74 1.88
CA LEU A 148 2.14 7.69 1.72
C LEU A 148 1.49 7.25 3.05
N PHE A 149 1.96 7.78 4.19
CA PHE A 149 1.29 7.57 5.47
C PHE A 149 -0.07 8.27 5.54
N ILE A 150 -0.32 9.28 4.70
CA ILE A 150 -1.61 9.98 4.67
C ILE A 150 -2.73 9.00 4.28
N GLU A 151 -2.54 8.27 3.18
CA GLU A 151 -3.46 7.24 2.67
C GLU A 151 -3.63 6.10 3.68
N THR A 152 -2.54 5.73 4.35
CA THR A 152 -2.56 4.74 5.43
C THR A 152 -3.47 5.18 6.58
N VAL A 153 -3.34 6.43 7.03
CA VAL A 153 -4.16 6.99 8.13
C VAL A 153 -5.61 7.13 7.72
N LEU A 154 -5.90 7.56 6.49
CA LEU A 154 -7.26 7.66 5.96
C LEU A 154 -7.94 6.29 5.91
N THR A 155 -7.26 5.29 5.38
CA THR A 155 -7.73 3.90 5.31
C THR A 155 -7.96 3.33 6.71
N LEU A 156 -7.02 3.57 7.64
CA LEU A 156 -7.14 3.15 9.03
C LEU A 156 -8.36 3.78 9.71
N ALA A 157 -8.53 5.09 9.58
CA ALA A 157 -9.66 5.81 10.17
C ALA A 157 -11.00 5.30 9.63
N ALA A 158 -11.12 5.11 8.31
CA ALA A 158 -12.30 4.53 7.68
C ALA A 158 -12.58 3.10 8.20
N GLY A 159 -11.55 2.27 8.30
CA GLY A 159 -11.66 0.91 8.85
C GLY A 159 -12.13 0.88 10.30
N ILE A 160 -11.58 1.75 11.16
CA ILE A 160 -12.02 1.90 12.56
C ILE A 160 -13.49 2.33 12.60
N VAL A 161 -13.88 3.36 11.86
CA VAL A 161 -15.26 3.86 11.84
C VAL A 161 -16.24 2.77 11.42
N LEU A 162 -15.96 2.05 10.32
CA LEU A 162 -16.83 0.97 9.86
C LEU A 162 -16.91 -0.21 10.85
N THR A 163 -15.80 -0.49 11.54
CA THR A 163 -15.74 -1.54 12.57
C THR A 163 -16.57 -1.16 13.79
N VAL A 164 -16.45 0.08 14.28
CA VAL A 164 -17.17 0.57 15.46
C VAL A 164 -18.67 0.70 15.18
N LEU A 165 -19.05 1.16 14.00
CA LEU A 165 -20.46 1.29 13.60
C LEU A 165 -21.11 -0.05 13.20
N ASP A 166 -20.35 -1.15 13.19
CA ASP A 166 -20.78 -2.49 12.79
C ASP A 166 -21.56 -2.47 11.46
N VAL A 167 -21.02 -1.75 10.47
CA VAL A 167 -21.69 -1.58 9.17
C VAL A 167 -21.65 -2.91 8.42
N ARG A 168 -22.84 -3.43 8.09
CA ARG A 168 -23.03 -4.74 7.44
C ARG A 168 -23.75 -4.61 6.11
N GLY A 169 -23.67 -5.69 5.34
CA GLY A 169 -24.42 -5.88 4.10
C GLY A 169 -23.57 -5.71 2.83
N SER A 170 -24.16 -6.13 1.72
CA SER A 170 -23.51 -6.13 0.41
C SER A 170 -23.11 -4.71 -0.02
N ALA A 171 -23.97 -3.71 0.21
CA ALA A 171 -23.67 -2.33 -0.18
C ALA A 171 -22.42 -1.77 0.53
N ALA A 172 -22.27 -2.06 1.83
CA ALA A 172 -21.09 -1.66 2.59
C ALA A 172 -19.82 -2.35 2.09
N SER A 173 -19.92 -3.65 1.75
CA SER A 173 -18.80 -4.42 1.22
C SER A 173 -18.36 -3.91 -0.15
N VAL A 174 -19.31 -3.53 -1.01
CA VAL A 174 -19.04 -2.91 -2.31
C VAL A 174 -18.40 -1.53 -2.14
N GLY A 175 -18.93 -0.72 -1.23
CA GLY A 175 -18.37 0.58 -0.90
C GLY A 175 -16.92 0.48 -0.44
N VAL A 176 -16.61 -0.49 0.43
CA VAL A 176 -15.25 -0.78 0.90
C VAL A 176 -14.33 -1.21 -0.24
N GLY A 177 -14.78 -2.11 -1.13
CA GLY A 177 -13.96 -2.56 -2.25
C GLY A 177 -13.66 -1.45 -3.26
N ILE A 178 -14.65 -0.59 -3.56
CA ILE A 178 -14.45 0.59 -4.41
C ILE A 178 -13.51 1.59 -3.74
N PHE A 179 -13.72 1.89 -2.46
CA PHE A 179 -12.85 2.77 -1.69
C PHE A 179 -11.40 2.28 -1.70
N ALA A 180 -11.18 1.00 -1.38
CA ALA A 180 -9.86 0.40 -1.41
C ALA A 180 -9.19 0.55 -2.78
N GLY A 181 -9.92 0.27 -3.86
CA GLY A 181 -9.36 0.39 -5.21
C GLY A 181 -9.06 1.84 -5.63
N LEU A 182 -9.90 2.80 -5.23
CA LEU A 182 -9.62 4.22 -5.43
C LEU A 182 -8.40 4.68 -4.64
N GLU A 183 -8.26 4.22 -3.40
CA GLU A 183 -7.12 4.57 -2.55
C GLU A 183 -5.81 4.06 -3.14
N PHE A 184 -5.79 2.85 -3.70
CA PHE A 184 -4.66 2.34 -4.48
C PHE A 184 -4.32 3.25 -5.68
N ILE A 185 -5.32 3.71 -6.44
CA ILE A 185 -5.09 4.63 -7.56
C ILE A 185 -4.52 5.96 -7.09
N VAL A 186 -5.06 6.52 -6.00
CA VAL A 186 -4.56 7.76 -5.37
C VAL A 186 -3.13 7.59 -4.91
N MET A 187 -2.82 6.49 -4.22
CA MET A 187 -1.49 6.15 -3.77
C MET A 187 -0.51 6.06 -4.95
N GLY A 188 -0.89 5.40 -6.05
CA GLY A 188 -0.09 5.36 -7.27
C GLY A 188 0.17 6.74 -7.88
N ILE A 189 -0.85 7.59 -7.99
CA ILE A 189 -0.68 8.96 -8.48
C ILE A 189 0.23 9.77 -7.55
N HIS A 190 0.07 9.62 -6.22
CA HIS A 190 0.89 10.30 -5.23
C HIS A 190 2.35 9.83 -5.30
N THR A 191 2.60 8.52 -5.40
CA THR A 191 3.93 7.95 -5.64
C THR A 191 4.56 8.57 -6.90
N ARG A 192 3.80 8.67 -8.00
CA ARG A 192 4.29 9.28 -9.25
C ARG A 192 4.66 10.76 -9.09
N PHE A 193 3.91 11.49 -8.28
CA PHE A 193 4.21 12.89 -7.99
C PHE A 193 5.48 13.03 -7.15
N LEU A 194 5.64 12.19 -6.12
CA LEU A 194 6.83 12.17 -5.26
C LEU A 194 8.08 11.76 -6.04
N GLU A 195 7.98 10.76 -6.92
CA GLU A 195 9.06 10.37 -7.83
C GLU A 195 9.55 11.56 -8.67
N LYS A 196 8.63 12.32 -9.29
CA LYS A 196 8.99 13.49 -10.11
C LYS A 196 9.57 14.65 -9.31
N ARG A 197 9.28 14.72 -8.01
CA ARG A 197 9.78 15.77 -7.13
C ARG A 197 11.18 15.44 -6.58
N ASN A 198 11.46 14.16 -6.35
CA ASN A 198 12.69 13.69 -5.72
C ASN A 198 13.76 13.21 -6.72
N GLY A 199 13.37 12.82 -7.94
CA GLY A 199 14.29 12.47 -9.03
C GLY A 199 14.64 13.66 -9.91
#